data_AF-A0A7W0ZF31-F1
#
_entry.id   AF-A0A7W0ZF31-F1
#
_cell.length_a   1.000
_cell.length_b   1.000
_cell.length_c   1.000
_cell.angle_alpha   90.00
_cell.angle_beta   90.00
_cell.angle_gamma   90.00
#
_symmetry.space_group_name_H-M   'P 1'
#
loop_
_entity.id
_entity.type
_entity.pdbx_description
1 polymer ?
#
loop_
_entity_poly.entity_id
_entity_poly.type
_entity_poly.pdbx_seq_one_letter_code
_entity_poly.pdbx_strand_id
1 'polypeptide(L)'
;MTQLATDSGVFESSVGAGQEVQGKTPWQLFWARFKEDKAAFVGLGVIVLLAVIALTAPFIGKYVVGRGPNDLSEARSMTDDFGLPKGPNSEFWFGADRVGRDLFVRVLYGARTS
;
A
#
# COMPACT_ATOMS: atom_id res chain seq x y z
N MET A 1 -4.56 6.59 87.43
CA MET A 1 -3.51 5.93 86.64
C MET A 1 -4.15 5.47 85.35
N THR A 2 -4.15 6.35 84.36
CA THR A 2 -4.88 6.19 83.09
C THR A 2 -3.88 5.69 82.05
N GLN A 3 -3.94 4.40 81.68
CA GLN A 3 -3.16 3.89 80.56
C GLN A 3 -3.82 4.35 79.25
N LEU A 4 -3.11 5.19 78.51
CA LEU A 4 -3.38 5.50 77.10
C LEU A 4 -2.80 4.35 76.28
N ALA A 5 -3.67 3.47 75.79
CA ALA A 5 -3.33 2.50 74.77
C ALA A 5 -3.01 3.26 73.47
N THR A 6 -1.73 3.30 73.12
CA THR A 6 -1.23 3.77 71.83
C THR A 6 -1.65 2.77 70.77
N ASP A 7 -2.80 3.03 70.14
CA ASP A 7 -3.21 2.40 68.89
C ASP A 7 -2.22 2.82 67.79
N SER A 8 -1.22 1.96 67.58
CA SER A 8 -0.17 2.13 66.57
C SER A 8 -0.45 1.31 65.32
N GLY A 9 -1.71 0.89 65.11
CA GLY A 9 -2.06 -0.16 64.16
C GLY A 9 -2.84 0.23 62.91
N VAL A 10 -3.06 1.51 62.57
CA VAL A 10 -4.02 1.84 61.47
C VAL A 10 -3.45 2.71 60.35
N PHE A 11 -2.14 2.86 60.26
CA PHE A 11 -1.48 3.32 59.02
C PHE A 11 -0.80 2.15 58.31
N GLU A 12 -1.52 1.04 58.15
CA GLU A 12 -1.28 0.13 57.02
C GLU A 12 -1.60 0.91 55.75
N SER A 13 -0.56 1.60 55.30
CA SER A 13 -0.46 2.25 54.03
C SER A 13 -0.66 1.17 52.96
N SER A 14 -1.90 1.01 52.53
CA SER A 14 -2.26 0.38 51.27
C SER A 14 -1.80 1.28 50.12
N VAL A 15 -0.49 1.52 50.06
CA VAL A 15 0.21 1.89 48.82
C VAL A 15 0.05 0.67 47.94
N GLY A 16 -1.10 0.60 47.28
CA GLY A 16 -1.38 -0.37 46.25
C GLY A 16 -0.19 -0.37 45.32
N ALA A 17 0.43 -1.55 45.19
CA ALA A 17 1.60 -1.79 44.37
C ALA A 17 1.48 -0.96 43.09
N GLY A 18 2.25 0.14 43.05
CA GLY A 18 2.22 1.08 41.95
C GLY A 18 2.48 0.26 40.70
N GLN A 19 1.48 0.16 39.83
CA GLN A 19 1.64 -0.45 38.53
C GLN A 19 2.83 0.24 37.90
N GLU A 20 3.96 -0.48 37.77
CA GLU A 20 5.11 0.01 37.02
C GLU A 20 4.57 0.46 35.67
N VAL A 21 4.60 1.76 35.44
CA VAL A 21 4.19 2.34 34.17
C VAL A 21 5.27 1.92 33.17
N GLN A 22 5.06 0.75 32.58
CA GLN A 22 5.94 0.18 31.58
C GLN A 22 5.93 1.15 30.39
N GLY A 23 6.98 1.95 30.27
CA GLY A 23 7.16 2.91 29.19
C GLY A 23 7.23 2.16 27.87
N LYS A 24 6.12 2.13 27.13
CA LYS A 24 6.11 1.59 25.76
C LYS A 24 6.90 2.51 24.85
N THR A 25 7.74 1.94 24.01
CA THR A 25 8.54 2.74 23.07
C THR A 25 7.64 3.39 22.01
N PRO A 26 8.05 4.53 21.43
CA PRO A 26 7.27 5.20 20.39
C PRO A 26 6.89 4.29 19.22
N TRP A 27 7.78 3.35 18.86
CA TRP A 27 7.56 2.35 17.82
C TRP A 27 6.48 1.34 18.20
N GLN A 28 6.47 0.87 19.45
CA GLN A 28 5.44 -0.03 19.96
C GLN A 28 4.06 0.63 19.98
N LEU A 29 4.00 1.92 20.35
CA LEU A 29 2.76 2.70 20.35
C LEU A 29 2.23 2.94 18.92
N PHE A 30 3.13 3.19 17.96
CA PHE A 30 2.77 3.32 16.55
C PHE A 30 2.15 2.02 16.01
N TRP A 31 2.82 0.88 16.23
CA TRP A 31 2.29 -0.42 15.77
C TRP A 31 0.98 -0.81 16.44
N ALA A 32 0.81 -0.49 17.74
CA ALA A 32 -0.45 -0.75 18.43
C ALA A 32 -1.61 0.03 17.80
N ARG A 33 -1.43 1.34 17.56
CA ARG A 33 -2.44 2.19 16.88
C ARG A 33 -2.67 1.81 15.43
N PHE A 34 -1.62 1.51 14.68
CA PHE A 34 -1.71 1.15 13.27
C PHE A 34 -2.55 -0.13 13.05
N LYS A 35 -2.48 -1.10 13.98
CA LYS A 35 -3.26 -2.34 13.91
C LYS A 35 -4.73 -2.18 14.34
N GLU A 36 -5.08 -1.09 15.00
CA GLU A 36 -6.46 -0.80 15.40
C GLU A 36 -7.22 0.04 14.36
N ASP A 37 -6.48 0.75 13.49
CA ASP A 37 -7.05 1.65 12.50
C ASP A 37 -7.38 0.93 11.17
N LYS A 38 -8.68 0.77 10.90
CA LYS A 38 -9.19 0.19 9.65
C LYS A 38 -8.84 1.04 8.42
N ALA A 39 -8.78 2.36 8.55
CA ALA A 39 -8.40 3.25 7.45
C ALA A 39 -6.91 3.08 7.11
N ALA A 40 -6.06 2.88 8.12
CA ALA A 40 -4.64 2.57 7.92
C ALA A 40 -4.45 1.25 7.16
N PHE A 41 -5.26 0.22 7.45
CA PHE A 41 -5.25 -1.04 6.69
C PHE A 41 -5.73 -0.88 5.25
N VAL A 42 -6.76 -0.06 5.00
CA VAL A 42 -7.19 0.25 3.63
C VAL A 42 -6.07 0.94 2.85
N GLY A 43 -5.40 1.92 3.46
CA GLY A 43 -4.25 2.59 2.86
C GLY A 43 -3.10 1.62 2.57
N LEU A 44 -2.77 0.74 3.53
CA LEU A 44 -1.78 -0.32 3.33
C LEU A 44 -2.17 -1.26 2.18
N GLY A 45 -3.45 -1.63 2.08
CA GLY A 45 -3.97 -2.46 1.00
C GLY A 45 -3.78 -1.82 -0.38
N VAL A 46 -4.05 -0.53 -0.51
CA VAL A 46 -3.81 0.23 -1.76
C VAL A 46 -2.32 0.24 -2.11
N ILE A 47 -1.45 0.50 -1.14
CA ILE A 47 0.02 0.50 -1.36
C ILE A 47 0.48 -0.89 -1.84
N VAL A 48 0.03 -1.96 -1.17
CA VAL A 48 0.36 -3.33 -1.56
C VAL A 48 -0.16 -3.66 -2.95
N LEU A 49 -1.39 -3.25 -3.28
CA LEU A 49 -1.97 -3.44 -4.61
C LEU A 49 -1.11 -2.76 -5.70
N LEU A 50 -0.72 -1.50 -5.49
CA LEU A 50 0.14 -0.78 -6.42
C LEU A 50 1.52 -1.44 -6.55
N ALA A 51 2.10 -1.92 -5.45
CA ALA A 51 3.37 -2.64 -5.47
C ALA A 51 3.26 -3.96 -6.26
N VAL A 52 2.18 -4.72 -6.10
CA VAL A 52 1.93 -5.94 -6.86
C VAL A 52 1.79 -5.64 -8.35
N ILE A 53 1.04 -4.60 -8.72
CA ILE A 53 0.88 -4.15 -10.11
C ILE A 53 2.24 -3.76 -10.71
N ALA A 54 3.06 -2.99 -9.99
CA ALA A 54 4.39 -2.58 -10.43
C ALA A 54 5.35 -3.77 -10.61
N LEU A 55 5.34 -4.74 -9.69
CA LEU A 55 6.18 -5.94 -9.76
C LEU A 55 5.75 -6.89 -10.88
N THR A 56 4.45 -6.98 -11.16
CA THR A 56 3.90 -7.81 -12.23
C THR A 56 3.94 -7.14 -13.61
N ALA A 57 4.25 -5.84 -13.70
CA ALA A 57 4.36 -5.09 -14.94
C ALA A 57 5.20 -5.78 -16.05
N PRO A 58 6.44 -6.23 -15.80
CA PRO A 58 7.23 -6.92 -16.84
C PRO A 58 6.65 -8.29 -17.21
N PHE A 59 5.97 -8.97 -16.27
CA PHE A 59 5.34 -10.26 -16.51
C PHE A 59 4.09 -10.11 -17.37
N ILE A 60 3.24 -9.11 -17.08
CA ILE A 60 2.05 -8.79 -17.85
C ILE A 60 2.43 -8.31 -19.25
N GLY A 61 3.41 -7.40 -19.37
CA GLY A 61 3.89 -6.94 -20.68
C GLY A 61 4.43 -8.10 -21.53
N LYS A 62 5.18 -9.02 -20.94
CA LYS A 62 5.82 -10.13 -21.67
C LYS A 62 4.87 -11.32 -21.97
N TYR A 63 4.04 -11.73 -21.00
CA TYR A 63 3.26 -12.97 -21.11
C TYR A 63 1.77 -12.76 -21.38
N VAL A 64 1.21 -11.58 -21.05
CA VAL A 64 -0.22 -11.28 -21.28
C VAL A 64 -0.40 -10.42 -22.53
N VAL A 65 0.38 -9.34 -22.65
CA VAL A 65 0.28 -8.42 -23.80
C VAL A 65 1.23 -8.83 -24.92
N GLY A 66 2.31 -9.57 -24.61
CA GLY A 66 3.31 -10.00 -25.59
C GLY A 66 4.10 -8.85 -26.23
N ARG A 67 4.08 -7.66 -25.62
CA ARG A 67 4.65 -6.40 -26.17
C ARG A 67 5.38 -5.62 -25.09
N GLY A 68 6.54 -5.07 -25.43
CA GLY A 68 7.32 -4.16 -24.60
C GLY A 68 6.77 -2.71 -24.61
N PRO A 69 7.15 -1.88 -23.62
CA PRO A 69 6.64 -0.51 -23.48
C PRO A 69 7.09 0.44 -24.61
N ASN A 70 8.18 0.09 -25.29
CA ASN A 70 8.73 0.84 -26.42
C ASN A 70 8.59 0.08 -27.74
N ASP A 71 7.96 -1.10 -27.74
CA ASP A 71 7.75 -1.85 -28.96
C ASP A 71 6.74 -1.09 -29.81
N LEU A 72 7.20 -0.63 -30.97
CA LEU A 72 6.32 -0.15 -32.01
C LEU A 72 5.56 -1.37 -32.50
N SER A 73 4.26 -1.39 -32.25
CA SER A 73 3.34 -2.32 -32.93
C SER A 73 3.71 -2.41 -34.40
N GLU A 74 3.63 -3.58 -35.05
CA GLU A 74 3.47 -3.66 -36.50
C GLU A 74 2.48 -2.57 -36.91
N ALA A 75 2.98 -1.45 -37.47
CA ALA A 75 2.31 -0.15 -37.45
C ALA A 75 0.95 -0.16 -38.18
N ARG A 76 0.69 -1.22 -38.94
CA ARG A 76 -0.60 -1.50 -39.59
C ARG A 76 -1.69 -2.05 -38.67
N SER A 77 -1.36 -2.66 -37.53
CA SER A 77 -2.36 -3.20 -36.59
C SER A 77 -2.83 -2.19 -35.55
N MET A 78 -2.08 -1.10 -35.34
CA MET A 78 -2.25 -0.12 -34.26
C MET A 78 -3.03 1.13 -34.66
N THR A 79 -3.25 1.26 -35.95
CA THR A 79 -3.78 2.43 -36.60
C THR A 79 -5.00 2.00 -37.41
N ASP A 80 -6.06 2.78 -37.41
CA ASP A 80 -7.22 2.48 -38.26
C ASP A 80 -6.88 2.66 -39.75
N ASP A 81 -7.84 2.37 -40.62
CA ASP A 81 -7.69 2.48 -42.07
C ASP A 81 -7.32 3.92 -42.54
N PHE A 82 -7.44 4.92 -41.65
CA PHE A 82 -7.18 6.34 -41.92
C PHE A 82 -5.85 6.84 -41.34
N GLY A 83 -5.03 5.99 -40.72
CA GLY A 83 -3.79 6.47 -40.14
C GLY A 83 -3.94 7.03 -38.70
N LEU A 84 -5.10 6.86 -38.06
CA LEU A 84 -5.35 7.34 -36.70
C LEU A 84 -5.10 6.27 -35.62
N PRO A 85 -4.60 6.64 -34.43
CA PRO A 85 -4.40 5.67 -33.34
C PRO A 85 -5.70 4.97 -32.96
N LYS A 86 -5.65 3.65 -32.84
CA LYS A 86 -6.81 2.88 -32.37
C LYS A 86 -7.14 3.24 -30.93
N GLY A 87 -8.40 3.60 -30.69
CA GLY A 87 -8.95 3.78 -29.35
C GLY A 87 -9.05 2.46 -28.57
N PRO A 88 -9.58 2.48 -27.34
CA PRO A 88 -9.73 1.30 -26.49
C PRO A 88 -10.45 0.15 -27.21
N ASN A 89 -9.83 -1.03 -27.26
CA ASN A 89 -10.38 -2.25 -27.85
C ASN A 89 -9.77 -3.51 -27.21
N SER A 90 -10.17 -4.70 -27.67
CA SER A 90 -9.72 -5.99 -27.12
C SER A 90 -8.22 -6.23 -27.25
N GLU A 91 -7.58 -5.61 -28.24
CA GLU A 91 -6.15 -5.68 -28.48
C GLU A 91 -5.38 -4.53 -27.79
N PHE A 92 -6.00 -3.35 -27.68
CA PHE A 92 -5.46 -2.18 -26.99
C PHE A 92 -6.39 -1.72 -25.88
N TRP A 93 -6.24 -2.25 -24.67
CA TRP A 93 -7.18 -2.01 -23.58
C TRP A 93 -7.37 -0.53 -23.26
N PHE A 94 -6.29 0.26 -23.32
CA PHE A 94 -6.33 1.72 -23.14
C PHE A 94 -6.14 2.50 -24.45
N GLY A 95 -6.06 1.81 -25.59
CA GLY A 95 -5.73 2.39 -26.90
C GLY A 95 -4.22 2.48 -27.17
N ALA A 96 -3.90 2.95 -28.37
CA ALA A 96 -2.54 3.22 -28.81
C ALA A 96 -2.26 4.73 -28.88
N ASP A 97 -1.00 5.14 -28.75
CA ASP A 97 -0.59 6.53 -28.96
C ASP A 97 -0.40 6.88 -30.45
N ARG A 98 -0.07 8.16 -30.72
CA ARG A 98 0.18 8.69 -32.08
C ARG A 98 1.32 8.02 -32.85
N VAL A 99 2.19 7.29 -32.15
CA VAL A 99 3.36 6.59 -32.69
C VAL A 99 3.13 5.07 -32.68
N GLY A 100 1.93 4.60 -32.30
CA GLY A 100 1.58 3.17 -32.30
C GLY A 100 2.15 2.41 -31.10
N ARG A 101 2.23 3.05 -29.92
CA ARG A 101 2.61 2.37 -28.67
C ARG A 101 1.39 2.07 -27.81
N ASP A 102 1.37 0.88 -27.20
CA ASP A 102 0.30 0.46 -26.29
C ASP A 102 0.30 1.27 -24.99
N LEU A 103 -0.79 2.01 -24.73
CA LEU A 103 -0.92 2.86 -23.55
C LEU A 103 -1.04 2.06 -22.25
N PHE A 104 -1.65 0.87 -22.29
CA PHE A 104 -1.80 0.02 -21.11
C PHE A 104 -0.42 -0.46 -20.63
N VAL A 105 0.41 -0.96 -21.55
CA VAL A 105 1.78 -1.40 -21.21
C VAL A 105 2.63 -0.23 -20.69
N ARG A 106 2.48 0.96 -21.28
CA ARG A 106 3.23 2.16 -20.85
C ARG A 106 2.82 2.65 -19.47
N VAL A 107 1.52 2.65 -19.14
CA VAL A 107 1.05 2.97 -17.79
C VAL A 107 1.60 1.97 -16.78
N LEU A 108 1.58 0.68 -17.13
CA LEU A 108 2.07 -0.39 -16.27
C LEU A 108 3.58 -0.29 -16.00
N TYR A 109 4.38 0.00 -17.03
CA TYR A 109 5.82 0.24 -16.89
C TYR A 109 6.16 1.58 -16.21
N GLY A 110 5.31 2.61 -16.38
CA GLY A 110 5.43 3.88 -15.67
C GLY A 110 5.27 3.69 -14.17
N ALA A 111 4.30 2.88 -13.75
CA ALA A 111 4.09 2.54 -12.34
C ALA A 111 5.28 1.80 -11.70
N ARG A 112 6.10 1.07 -12.48
CA ARG A 112 7.32 0.42 -12.01
C ARG A 112 8.49 1.39 -11.79
N THR A 113 8.57 2.46 -12.57
CA THR A 113 9.74 3.37 -12.55
C THR A 113 9.61 4.45 -11.45
N SER A 114 8.44 4.58 -10.83
CA SER A 114 8.15 5.56 -9.78
C SER A 114 8.60 5.15 -8.39
#